data_AF-A0A131Y551-F1
#
_entry.id   AF-A0A131Y551-F1
#
_cell.length_a   1.000
_cell.length_b   1.000
_cell.length_c   1.000
_cell.angle_alpha   90.00
_cell.angle_beta   90.00
_cell.angle_gamma   90.00
#
_symmetry.space_group_name_H-M   'P 1'
#
loop_
_entity.id
_entity.type
_entity.pdbx_description
1 polymer ?
#
loop_
_entity_poly.entity_id
_entity_poly.type
_entity_poly.pdbx_seq_one_letter_code
_entity_poly.pdbx_strand_id
1 'polypeptide(L)'
;SSGKQRCDAERYSGCFAWAVKDIELREDYDDKLLAKSCKVLESVDSCTKYMETGGCSDESKQRLKYLKSDFASLRSHICDPNIHTSMLELNQCLNKSAMESCSKLLPDDDCSHGLYNCFLDATTKCTRDSQALKAMHHLFNTHYDLNNCSRVDWNSGITTSPKILLTLAALCISLFLLKQ
;
A
#
# COMPACT_ATOMS: atom_id res chain seq x y z
N SER A 1 26.87 -31.77 -14.31
CA SER A 1 26.09 -31.42 -13.11
C SER A 1 25.10 -30.33 -13.49
N SER A 2 23.82 -30.64 -13.71
CA SER A 2 22.80 -29.62 -13.95
C SER A 2 22.44 -29.01 -12.59
N GLY A 3 23.20 -27.97 -12.21
CA GLY A 3 23.05 -27.30 -10.92
C GLY A 3 21.63 -26.80 -10.72
N LYS A 4 20.87 -27.48 -9.86
CA LYS A 4 19.51 -27.09 -9.50
C LYS A 4 19.62 -25.74 -8.78
N GLN A 5 19.18 -24.67 -9.42
CA GLN A 5 19.16 -23.34 -8.81
C GLN A 5 18.30 -23.38 -7.54
N ARG A 6 18.76 -22.71 -6.48
CA ARG A 6 18.07 -22.63 -5.21
C ARG A 6 16.88 -21.67 -5.30
N CYS A 7 15.85 -21.94 -4.51
CA CYS A 7 14.72 -21.05 -4.31
C CYS A 7 14.51 -20.80 -2.82
N ASP A 8 14.75 -19.57 -2.38
CA ASP A 8 14.60 -19.09 -1.00
C ASP A 8 13.31 -18.28 -0.80
N ALA A 9 12.28 -18.50 -1.62
CA ALA A 9 11.07 -17.65 -1.64
C ALA A 9 10.43 -17.47 -0.25
N GLU A 10 10.25 -18.55 0.51
CA GLU A 10 9.63 -18.48 1.85
C GLU A 10 10.48 -17.65 2.81
N ARG A 11 11.81 -17.87 2.82
CA ARG A 11 12.73 -17.11 3.66
C ARG A 11 12.78 -15.65 3.23
N TYR A 12 12.70 -15.38 1.93
CA TYR A 12 12.69 -14.06 1.33
C TYR A 12 11.46 -13.29 1.79
N SER A 13 10.27 -13.82 1.55
CA SER A 13 9.00 -13.24 2.01
C SER A 13 8.94 -13.10 3.53
N GLY A 14 9.55 -14.03 4.28
CA GLY A 14 9.66 -13.98 5.74
C GLY A 14 10.30 -12.69 6.27
N CYS A 15 11.28 -12.12 5.56
CA CYS A 15 11.87 -10.82 5.94
C CYS A 15 10.86 -9.68 5.91
N PHE A 16 10.01 -9.65 4.89
CA PHE A 16 8.99 -8.62 4.71
C PHE A 16 7.85 -8.81 5.72
N ALA A 17 7.42 -10.06 5.92
CA ALA A 17 6.38 -10.39 6.89
C ALA A 17 6.79 -10.02 8.32
N TRP A 18 8.03 -10.27 8.70
CA TRP A 18 8.57 -9.81 9.99
C TRP A 18 8.53 -8.29 10.09
N ALA A 19 9.03 -7.57 9.07
CA ALA A 19 9.05 -6.12 9.10
C ALA A 19 7.64 -5.51 9.19
N VAL A 20 6.68 -6.03 8.41
CA VAL A 20 5.28 -5.57 8.46
C VAL A 20 4.65 -5.73 9.85
N LYS A 21 4.96 -6.83 10.56
CA LYS A 21 4.47 -7.04 11.93
C LYS A 21 5.06 -6.06 12.95
N ASP A 22 6.29 -5.61 12.72
CA ASP A 22 7.01 -4.69 13.61
C ASP A 22 6.72 -3.20 13.33
N ILE A 23 6.10 -2.88 12.19
CA ILE A 23 5.67 -1.51 11.87
C ILE A 23 4.42 -1.17 12.68
N GLU A 24 4.51 -0.12 13.48
CA GLU A 24 3.39 0.36 14.28
C GLU A 24 2.68 1.54 13.60
N LEU A 25 1.73 1.18 12.74
CA LEU A 25 0.52 1.89 12.24
C LEU A 25 -0.31 2.83 13.16
N ARG A 26 0.16 3.42 14.27
CA ARG A 26 -0.76 3.96 15.32
C ARG A 26 -1.25 5.41 15.14
N GLU A 27 -2.39 5.75 15.73
CA GLU A 27 -2.94 7.11 15.69
C GLU A 27 -2.08 8.17 16.41
N ASP A 28 -1.21 7.76 17.34
CA ASP A 28 -0.37 8.61 18.20
C ASP A 28 1.10 8.63 17.80
N TYR A 29 1.41 8.78 16.50
CA TYR A 29 2.78 8.85 16.04
C TYR A 29 3.58 9.96 16.74
N ASP A 30 4.57 9.55 17.51
CA ASP A 30 5.73 10.38 17.78
C ASP A 30 6.84 10.07 16.75
N ASP A 31 7.76 11.02 16.58
CA ASP A 31 8.91 10.88 15.67
C ASP A 31 9.76 9.64 15.96
N LYS A 32 9.75 9.16 17.21
CA LYS A 32 10.53 8.00 17.65
C LYS A 32 9.94 6.69 17.11
N LEU A 33 8.62 6.55 17.08
CA LEU A 33 7.93 5.41 16.47
C LEU A 33 8.14 5.38 14.96
N LEU A 34 8.05 6.54 14.29
CA LEU A 34 8.30 6.64 12.84
C LEU A 34 9.76 6.28 12.51
N ALA A 35 10.72 6.79 13.28
CA ALA A 35 12.12 6.43 13.13
C ALA A 35 12.39 4.94 13.39
N LYS A 36 11.70 4.32 14.36
CA LYS A 36 11.75 2.87 14.60
C LYS A 36 11.23 2.10 13.39
N SER A 37 10.05 2.46 12.88
CA SER A 37 9.44 1.84 11.70
C SER A 37 10.34 1.97 10.45
N CYS A 38 10.92 3.14 10.22
CA CYS A 38 11.87 3.33 9.12
C CYS A 38 13.10 2.40 9.25
N LYS A 39 13.71 2.29 10.43
CA LYS A 39 14.85 1.38 10.68
C LYS A 39 14.49 -0.09 10.44
N VAL A 40 13.28 -0.51 10.84
CA VAL A 40 12.78 -1.86 10.58
C VAL A 40 12.68 -2.11 9.07
N LEU A 41 12.08 -1.17 8.33
CA LEU A 41 11.97 -1.24 6.87
C LEU A 41 13.35 -1.29 6.17
N GLU A 42 14.32 -0.51 6.63
CA GLU A 42 15.69 -0.53 6.09
C GLU A 42 16.40 -1.88 6.29
N SER A 43 16.12 -2.57 7.40
CA SER A 43 16.80 -3.83 7.74
C SER A 43 16.45 -5.02 6.82
N VAL A 44 15.35 -4.93 6.05
CA VAL A 44 14.92 -5.97 5.10
C VAL A 44 15.93 -6.17 3.97
N ASP A 45 16.63 -5.12 3.56
CA ASP A 45 17.70 -5.24 2.55
C ASP A 45 18.83 -6.16 3.06
N SER A 46 19.19 -6.02 4.34
CA SER A 46 20.19 -6.91 4.95
C SER A 46 19.65 -8.33 5.13
N CYS A 47 18.38 -8.48 5.52
CA CYS A 47 17.75 -9.79 5.68
C CYS A 47 17.77 -10.58 4.37
N THR A 48 17.40 -9.94 3.26
CA THR A 48 17.26 -10.57 1.94
C THR A 48 18.57 -10.70 1.14
N LYS A 49 19.67 -10.08 1.60
CA LYS A 49 20.94 -9.92 0.87
C LYS A 49 21.52 -11.20 0.25
N TYR A 50 21.37 -12.35 0.92
CA TYR A 50 22.01 -13.62 0.53
C TYR A 50 21.02 -14.69 0.05
N MET A 51 19.81 -14.28 -0.31
CA MET A 51 18.76 -15.20 -0.72
C MET A 51 18.70 -15.35 -2.23
N GLU A 52 18.56 -16.59 -2.69
CA GLU A 52 18.50 -16.92 -4.11
C GLU A 52 17.06 -17.21 -4.55
N THR A 53 16.55 -16.44 -5.51
CA THR A 53 15.19 -16.64 -6.07
C THR A 53 15.23 -17.17 -7.52
N GLY A 54 16.42 -17.41 -8.06
CA GLY A 54 16.63 -17.85 -9.45
C GLY A 54 15.97 -19.19 -9.77
N GLY A 55 15.96 -20.12 -8.81
CA GLY A 55 15.33 -21.44 -8.96
C GLY A 55 13.82 -21.47 -8.70
N CYS A 56 13.20 -20.34 -8.36
CA CYS A 56 11.76 -20.28 -8.09
C CYS A 56 10.94 -20.33 -9.40
N SER A 57 9.66 -20.69 -9.28
CA SER A 57 8.71 -20.60 -10.41
C SER A 57 8.57 -19.15 -10.90
N ASP A 58 8.18 -18.95 -12.16
CA ASP A 58 7.99 -17.61 -12.72
C ASP A 58 6.91 -16.83 -11.99
N GLU A 59 5.85 -17.51 -11.56
CA GLU A 59 4.79 -16.96 -10.70
C GLU A 59 5.37 -16.46 -9.37
N SER A 60 6.21 -17.27 -8.71
CA SER A 60 6.87 -16.87 -7.45
C SER A 60 7.81 -15.69 -7.68
N LYS A 61 8.62 -15.72 -8.73
CA LYS A 61 9.53 -14.60 -9.06
C LYS A 61 8.77 -13.31 -9.28
N GLN A 62 7.66 -13.36 -10.01
CA GLN A 62 6.83 -12.19 -10.26
C GLN A 62 6.25 -11.62 -8.96
N ARG A 63 5.74 -12.49 -8.08
CA ARG A 63 5.26 -12.08 -6.75
C ARG A 63 6.34 -11.46 -5.88
N LEU A 64 7.52 -12.08 -5.80
CA LEU A 64 8.64 -11.54 -5.01
C LEU A 64 9.13 -10.20 -5.57
N LYS A 65 9.06 -10.00 -6.89
CA LYS A 65 9.37 -8.72 -7.53
C LYS A 65 8.38 -7.63 -7.11
N TYR A 66 7.09 -7.96 -7.10
CA TYR A 66 6.01 -7.09 -6.65
C TYR A 66 6.15 -6.72 -5.17
N LEU A 67 6.31 -7.72 -4.31
CA LEU A 67 6.54 -7.55 -2.88
C LEU A 67 7.73 -6.61 -2.62
N LYS A 68 8.86 -6.85 -3.30
CA LYS A 68 10.05 -6.00 -3.18
C LYS A 68 9.76 -4.56 -3.61
N SER A 69 9.02 -4.38 -4.70
CA SER A 69 8.70 -3.06 -5.23
C SER A 69 7.80 -2.27 -4.28
N ASP A 70 6.70 -2.85 -3.80
CA ASP A 70 5.80 -2.16 -2.88
C ASP A 70 6.47 -1.88 -1.54
N PHE A 71 7.28 -2.80 -1.04
CA PHE A 71 8.00 -2.59 0.20
C PHE A 71 9.05 -1.47 0.07
N ALA A 72 9.72 -1.35 -1.09
CA ALA A 72 10.62 -0.24 -1.34
C ALA A 72 9.87 1.10 -1.38
N SER A 73 8.69 1.15 -1.98
CA SER A 73 7.81 2.34 -1.96
C SER A 73 7.32 2.65 -0.54
N LEU A 74 6.84 1.66 0.20
CA LEU A 74 6.44 1.78 1.60
C LEU A 74 7.56 2.40 2.43
N ARG A 75 8.78 1.84 2.33
CA ARG A 75 9.98 2.39 2.97
C ARG A 75 10.21 3.85 2.58
N SER A 76 10.13 4.19 1.29
CA SER A 76 10.37 5.55 0.83
C SER A 76 9.41 6.57 1.45
N HIS A 77 8.14 6.19 1.62
CA HIS A 77 7.12 7.06 2.22
C HIS A 77 7.23 7.13 3.75
N ILE A 78 7.49 6.00 4.42
CA ILE A 78 7.64 5.95 5.88
C ILE A 78 8.92 6.63 6.36
N CYS A 79 9.98 6.58 5.56
CA CYS A 79 11.25 7.26 5.86
C CYS A 79 11.30 8.70 5.32
N ASP A 80 10.22 9.21 4.70
CA ASP A 80 10.17 10.59 4.23
C ASP A 80 10.17 11.55 5.42
N PRO A 81 10.96 12.63 5.42
CA PRO A 81 10.98 13.60 6.52
C PRO A 81 9.60 14.23 6.83
N ASN A 82 8.68 14.26 5.85
CA ASN A 82 7.33 14.81 6.00
C ASN A 82 6.30 13.77 6.44
N ILE A 83 6.70 12.53 6.73
CA ILE A 83 5.77 11.47 7.14
C ILE A 83 5.01 11.84 8.42
N HIS A 84 5.68 12.45 9.40
CA HIS A 84 5.06 12.86 10.65
C HIS A 84 3.91 13.84 10.41
N THR A 85 4.18 14.92 9.66
CA THR A 85 3.15 15.90 9.27
C THR A 85 2.03 15.23 8.47
N SER A 86 2.37 14.35 7.52
CA SER A 86 1.37 13.64 6.71
C SER A 86 0.47 12.72 7.55
N MET A 87 1.00 12.10 8.61
CA MET A 87 0.23 11.26 9.53
C MET A 87 -0.70 12.10 10.41
N LEU A 88 -0.25 13.28 10.86
CA LEU A 88 -1.11 14.22 11.58
C LEU A 88 -2.27 14.70 10.70
N GLU A 89 -2.00 15.04 9.45
CA GLU A 89 -3.04 15.42 8.47
C GLU A 89 -4.01 14.26 8.23
N LEU A 90 -3.50 13.04 8.04
CA LEU A 90 -4.32 11.84 7.90
C LEU A 90 -5.28 11.67 9.09
N ASN A 91 -4.78 11.78 10.31
CA ASN A 91 -5.59 11.67 11.53
C ASN A 91 -6.69 12.74 11.63
N GLN A 92 -6.45 13.93 11.09
CA GLN A 92 -7.41 15.03 11.10
C GLN A 92 -8.51 14.85 10.05
N CYS A 93 -8.18 14.31 8.87
CA CYS A 93 -9.13 14.16 7.76
C CYS A 93 -9.83 12.79 7.73
N LEU A 94 -9.25 11.76 8.35
CA LEU A 94 -9.83 10.41 8.43
C LEU A 94 -11.14 10.42 9.22
N ASN A 95 -12.20 9.93 8.59
CA ASN A 95 -13.46 9.66 9.27
C ASN A 95 -13.38 8.34 10.05
N LYS A 96 -12.89 8.41 11.30
CA LYS A 96 -12.74 7.25 12.19
C LYS A 96 -14.03 6.47 12.38
N SER A 97 -15.16 7.17 12.56
CA SER A 97 -16.47 6.53 12.73
C SER A 97 -16.89 5.72 11.49
N ALA A 98 -16.64 6.25 10.28
CA ALA A 98 -16.89 5.52 9.05
C ALA A 98 -15.94 4.31 8.91
N MET A 99 -14.65 4.49 9.22
CA MET A 99 -13.67 3.40 9.20
C MET A 99 -14.07 2.25 10.12
N GLU A 100 -14.38 2.54 11.39
CA GLU A 100 -14.79 1.54 12.37
C GLU A 100 -16.12 0.86 12.03
N SER A 101 -17.09 1.62 11.52
CA SER A 101 -18.40 1.06 11.15
C SER A 101 -18.27 0.13 9.95
N CYS A 102 -17.43 0.50 8.98
CA CYS A 102 -17.16 -0.31 7.80
C CYS A 102 -16.36 -1.57 8.15
N SER A 103 -15.30 -1.45 8.95
CA SER A 103 -14.42 -2.59 9.30
C SER A 103 -15.14 -3.69 10.08
N LYS A 104 -16.13 -3.35 10.91
CA LYS A 104 -16.95 -4.32 11.67
C LYS A 104 -17.82 -5.23 10.79
N LEU A 105 -18.08 -4.82 9.55
CA LEU A 105 -18.91 -5.58 8.60
C LEU A 105 -18.08 -6.50 7.71
N LEU A 106 -16.75 -6.46 7.82
CA LEU A 106 -15.87 -7.22 6.96
C LEU A 106 -15.79 -8.68 7.40
N PRO A 107 -15.73 -9.62 6.44
CA PRO A 107 -15.37 -11.00 6.75
C PRO A 107 -13.93 -11.08 7.24
N ASP A 108 -13.66 -12.06 8.10
CA ASP A 108 -12.31 -12.42 8.53
C ASP A 108 -11.62 -13.22 7.41
N ASP A 109 -11.04 -12.50 6.46
CA ASP A 109 -10.35 -13.02 5.27
C ASP A 109 -9.14 -12.13 4.94
N ASP A 110 -7.94 -12.71 5.01
CA ASP A 110 -6.66 -12.05 4.71
C ASP A 110 -6.58 -11.50 3.27
N CYS A 111 -7.38 -12.03 2.35
CA CYS A 111 -7.46 -11.57 0.96
C CYS A 111 -8.62 -10.61 0.68
N SER A 112 -9.39 -10.22 1.70
CA SER A 112 -10.46 -9.25 1.54
C SER A 112 -9.91 -7.85 1.26
N HIS A 113 -10.33 -7.26 0.14
CA HIS A 113 -10.06 -5.84 -0.14
C HIS A 113 -10.93 -4.88 0.67
N GLY A 114 -11.84 -5.41 1.49
CA GLY A 114 -12.81 -4.64 2.25
C GLY A 114 -12.16 -3.60 3.17
N LEU A 115 -11.08 -3.95 3.88
CA LEU A 115 -10.43 -3.03 4.80
C LEU A 115 -9.76 -1.85 4.07
N TYR A 116 -9.15 -2.13 2.91
CA TYR A 116 -8.60 -1.08 2.05
C TYR A 116 -9.70 -0.17 1.51
N ASN A 117 -10.84 -0.72 1.08
CA ASN A 117 -11.97 0.07 0.60
C ASN A 117 -12.57 0.95 1.72
N CYS A 118 -12.74 0.39 2.93
CA CYS A 118 -13.15 1.16 4.10
C CYS A 118 -12.19 2.32 4.38
N PHE A 119 -10.89 2.06 4.29
CA PHE A 119 -9.86 3.09 4.48
C PHE A 119 -9.95 4.19 3.41
N LEU A 120 -10.15 3.84 2.14
CA LEU A 120 -10.33 4.82 1.06
C LEU A 120 -11.58 5.68 1.26
N ASP A 121 -12.71 5.06 1.61
CA ASP A 121 -13.96 5.78 1.86
C ASP A 121 -13.84 6.72 3.06
N ALA A 122 -13.19 6.27 4.13
CA ALA A 122 -12.93 7.06 5.32
C ALA A 122 -11.94 8.22 5.08
N THR A 123 -11.13 8.15 4.03
CA THR A 123 -10.11 9.16 3.69
C THR A 123 -10.49 10.03 2.48
N THR A 124 -11.76 10.01 2.06
CA THR A 124 -12.26 10.84 0.95
C THR A 124 -12.03 12.35 1.11
N LYS A 125 -11.89 12.83 2.35
CA LYS A 125 -11.58 14.24 2.68
C LYS A 125 -10.07 14.54 2.75
N CYS A 126 -9.22 13.53 2.59
CA CYS A 126 -7.77 13.64 2.72
C CYS A 126 -7.09 13.90 1.38
N THR A 127 -5.91 14.52 1.43
CA THR A 127 -5.05 14.72 0.24
C THR A 127 -4.46 13.39 -0.21
N ARG A 128 -4.95 12.80 -1.30
CA ARG A 128 -4.47 11.49 -1.79
C ARG A 128 -2.96 11.45 -1.99
N ASP A 129 -2.34 12.54 -2.41
CA ASP A 129 -0.91 12.58 -2.68
C ASP A 129 0.00 12.60 -1.45
N SER A 130 -0.55 12.58 -0.23
CA SER A 130 0.23 12.58 1.01
C SER A 130 1.08 11.33 1.19
N GLN A 131 2.19 11.48 1.93
CA GLN A 131 3.09 10.36 2.24
C GLN A 131 2.37 9.28 3.04
N ALA A 132 1.50 9.67 3.97
CA ALA A 132 0.75 8.74 4.81
C ALA A 132 -0.21 7.86 4.00
N LEU A 133 -0.98 8.43 3.07
CA LEU A 133 -1.91 7.63 2.25
C LEU A 133 -1.17 6.69 1.29
N LYS A 134 -0.09 7.16 0.68
CA LYS A 134 0.76 6.32 -0.17
C LYS A 134 1.43 5.19 0.62
N ALA A 135 1.95 5.48 1.81
CA ALA A 135 2.48 4.47 2.72
C ALA A 135 1.43 3.41 3.06
N MET A 136 0.21 3.82 3.45
CA MET A 136 -0.88 2.89 3.75
C MET A 136 -1.22 2.00 2.54
N HIS A 137 -1.31 2.56 1.33
CA HIS A 137 -1.57 1.76 0.12
C HIS A 137 -0.49 0.71 -0.13
N HIS A 138 0.79 1.09 -0.07
CA HIS A 138 1.87 0.13 -0.26
C HIS A 138 1.95 -0.89 0.88
N LEU A 139 1.53 -0.54 2.10
CA LEU A 139 1.38 -1.50 3.20
C LEU A 139 0.29 -2.55 2.89
N PHE A 140 -0.88 -2.13 2.41
CA PHE A 140 -1.94 -3.05 1.99
C PHE A 140 -1.47 -3.98 0.87
N ASN A 141 -0.84 -3.44 -0.18
CA ASN A 141 -0.33 -4.27 -1.27
C ASN A 141 0.80 -5.21 -0.82
N THR A 142 1.67 -4.78 0.11
CA THR A 142 2.67 -5.66 0.73
C THR A 142 1.99 -6.82 1.47
N HIS A 143 0.91 -6.56 2.22
CA HIS A 143 0.15 -7.59 2.90
C HIS A 143 -0.50 -8.58 1.92
N TYR A 144 -1.10 -8.07 0.83
CA TYR A 144 -1.66 -8.92 -0.22
C TYR A 144 -0.60 -9.77 -0.92
N ASP A 145 0.56 -9.21 -1.27
CA ASP A 145 1.64 -9.95 -1.90
C ASP A 145 2.18 -11.07 -0.97
N LEU A 146 2.23 -10.84 0.34
CA LEU A 146 2.64 -11.82 1.34
C LEU A 146 1.66 -12.98 1.49
N ASN A 147 0.35 -12.70 1.40
CA ASN A 147 -0.72 -13.69 1.53
C ASN A 147 -1.17 -14.29 0.19
N ASN A 148 -0.47 -13.94 -0.91
CA ASN A 148 -0.81 -14.38 -2.25
C ASN A 148 -2.24 -13.97 -2.69
N CYS A 149 -2.60 -12.74 -2.38
CA CYS A 149 -3.89 -12.16 -2.74
C CYS A 149 -3.77 -11.29 -4.00
N SER A 150 -4.90 -10.99 -4.62
CA SER A 150 -4.96 -10.00 -5.69
C SER A 150 -4.57 -8.61 -5.17
N ARG A 151 -3.84 -7.86 -5.98
CA ARG A 151 -3.42 -6.49 -5.66
C ARG A 151 -4.56 -5.51 -5.87
N VAL A 152 -4.48 -4.37 -5.18
CA VAL A 152 -5.38 -3.23 -5.42
C VAL A 152 -4.64 -2.14 -6.18
N ASP A 153 -5.34 -1.52 -7.14
CA ASP A 153 -4.82 -0.35 -7.83
C ASP A 153 -5.00 0.91 -6.95
N TRP A 154 -4.05 1.84 -7.01
CA TRP A 154 -4.14 3.12 -6.31
C TRP A 154 -5.36 3.93 -6.77
N ASN A 155 -5.71 3.80 -8.05
CA ASN A 155 -6.80 4.51 -8.69
C ASN A 155 -8.17 3.83 -8.57
N SER A 156 -8.25 2.62 -7.99
CA SER A 156 -9.51 1.86 -7.93
C SER A 156 -10.60 2.53 -7.08
N GLY A 157 -10.22 3.46 -6.19
CA GLY A 157 -11.16 4.30 -5.43
C GLY A 157 -11.73 5.49 -6.23
N ILE A 158 -11.26 5.74 -7.44
CA ILE A 158 -11.94 6.62 -8.39
C ILE A 158 -12.94 5.76 -9.13
N THR A 159 -14.05 5.42 -8.48
CA THR A 159 -15.25 5.14 -9.26
C THR A 159 -15.60 6.47 -9.92
N THR A 160 -15.12 6.70 -11.15
CA THR A 160 -15.72 7.74 -11.99
C THR A 160 -17.16 7.30 -12.17
N SER A 161 -18.05 7.80 -11.32
CA SER A 161 -19.48 7.62 -11.51
C SER A 161 -19.76 7.98 -12.98
N PRO A 162 -20.58 7.21 -13.72
CA PRO A 162 -20.95 7.55 -15.09
C PRO A 162 -21.39 9.01 -15.25
N LYS A 163 -21.93 9.61 -14.16
CA LYS A 163 -22.25 11.04 -14.07
C LYS A 163 -21.03 11.95 -14.23
N ILE A 164 -19.90 11.68 -13.58
CA ILE A 164 -18.68 12.51 -13.68
C ILE A 164 -18.10 12.46 -15.10
N LEU A 165 -18.10 11.28 -15.73
CA LEU A 165 -17.69 11.10 -17.12
C LEU A 165 -18.60 11.86 -18.10
N LEU A 166 -19.92 11.81 -17.90
CA LEU A 166 -20.88 12.60 -18.68
C LEU A 166 -20.68 14.11 -18.49
N THR A 167 -20.36 14.55 -17.27
CA THR A 167 -20.14 15.98 -16.99
C THR A 167 -18.84 16.50 -17.61
N LEU A 168 -17.75 15.72 -17.55
CA LEU A 168 -16.48 16.03 -18.20
C LEU A 168 -16.60 16.02 -19.73
N ALA A 169 -17.32 15.06 -20.30
CA ALA A 169 -17.59 15.03 -21.74
C ALA A 169 -18.41 16.24 -22.20
N ALA A 170 -19.45 16.62 -21.45
CA ALA A 170 -20.25 17.81 -21.73
C ALA A 170 -19.42 19.10 -21.65
N LEU A 171 -18.59 19.25 -20.60
CA LEU A 171 -17.66 20.38 -20.45
C LEU A 171 -16.67 20.50 -21.61
N CYS A 172 -16.08 19.37 -22.04
CA CYS A 172 -15.20 19.34 -23.20
C CYS A 172 -15.94 19.78 -24.48
N ILE A 173 -17.15 19.28 -24.73
CA ILE A 173 -17.94 19.66 -25.91
C ILE A 173 -18.29 21.15 -25.87
N SER A 174 -18.70 21.69 -24.72
CA SER A 174 -18.99 23.12 -24.57
C SER A 174 -17.77 23.99 -24.82
N LEU A 175 -16.59 23.59 -24.34
CA LEU A 175 -15.33 24.31 -24.56
C LEU A 175 -14.86 24.24 -26.03
N PHE A 176 -15.15 23.15 -26.73
CA PHE A 176 -14.90 23.04 -28.17
C PHE A 176 -15.83 23.93 -28.99
N LEU A 177 -17.11 24.03 -28.63
CA LEU A 177 -18.09 24.87 -29.31
C LEU A 177 -17.89 26.38 -29.05
N LEU A 178 -17.29 26.76 -27.92
CA LEU A 178 -16.93 28.15 -27.58
C LEU A 178 -15.67 28.65 -28.31
N LYS A 179 -14.89 27.75 -28.93
CA LYS A 179 -13.66 28.08 -29.68
C LYS A 179 -13.85 28.10 -31.20
N GLN A 180 -15.06 27.90 -31.70
CA GLN A 180 -15.46 28.11 -33.10
C GLN A 180 -16.18 29.44 -33.24
#